data_AF-A0A401TNB3-F1
#
_entry.id   AF-A0A401TNB3-F1
#
_cell.length_a   1.000
_cell.length_b   1.000
_cell.length_c   1.000
_cell.angle_alpha   90.00
_cell.angle_beta   90.00
_cell.angle_gamma   90.00
#
_symmetry.space_group_name_H-M   'P 1'
#
loop_
_entity.id
_entity.type
_entity.pdbx_description
1 polymer ?
#
loop_
_entity_poly.entity_id
_entity_poly.type
_entity_poly.pdbx_seq_one_letter_code
_entity_poly.pdbx_strand_id
1 'polypeptide(L)' 'MERFGHRTCFEFSHPCPEAGDRRLDQVLGGELAHDFQLQMERLRGHVLGVRPKRLQGDSVVNGQ' A
#
# COMPACT_ATOMS: atom_id res chain seq x y z
N MET A 1 -16.52 -9.52 20.46
CA MET A 1 -15.93 -10.01 19.20
C MET A 1 -15.10 -8.89 18.59
N GLU A 2 -13.80 -9.08 18.43
CA GLU A 2 -12.99 -8.16 17.62
C GLU A 2 -13.15 -8.53 16.14
N ARG A 3 -13.62 -7.58 15.32
CA ARG A 3 -13.96 -7.80 13.89
C ARG A 3 -12.74 -7.97 12.98
N PHE A 4 -11.56 -7.54 13.43
CA PHE A 4 -10.31 -7.59 12.66
C PHE A 4 -9.18 -8.13 13.52
N GLY A 5 -8.57 -9.26 13.10
CA GLY A 5 -7.51 -9.93 13.86
C GLY A 5 -6.14 -9.22 13.82
N HIS A 6 -5.96 -8.27 12.91
CA HIS A 6 -4.78 -7.40 12.85
C HIS A 6 -5.19 -6.03 12.30
N ARG A 7 -4.67 -4.95 12.89
CA ARG A 7 -4.94 -3.57 12.48
C ARG A 7 -3.62 -2.84 12.27
N THR A 8 -3.51 -2.08 11.19
CA THR A 8 -2.33 -1.29 10.85
C THR A 8 -2.79 0.01 10.19
N CYS A 9 -2.05 1.09 10.39
CA CYS A 9 -2.33 2.41 9.83
C CYS A 9 -1.15 2.85 8.96
N PHE A 10 -1.43 3.45 7.81
CA PHE A 10 -0.47 4.09 6.93
C PHE A 10 -0.96 5.49 6.61
N GLU A 11 -0.10 6.47 6.80
CA GLU A 11 -0.36 7.86 6.45
C GLU A 11 0.50 8.24 5.25
N PHE A 12 -0.08 9.04 4.35
CA PHE A 12 0.56 9.45 3.11
C PHE A 12 0.55 10.97 3.00
N SER A 13 1.73 11.53 2.77
CA SER A 13 1.91 12.93 2.39
C SER A 13 1.37 13.16 0.98
N HIS A 14 1.12 14.42 0.61
CA HIS A 14 0.69 14.75 -0.74
C HIS A 14 1.74 14.27 -1.77
N PRO A 15 1.35 13.50 -2.80
CA PRO A 15 2.31 12.73 -3.62
C PRO A 15 3.15 13.60 -4.55
N CYS A 16 2.61 14.71 -5.05
CA CYS A 16 3.35 15.67 -5.87
C CYS A 16 2.71 17.07 -5.72
N PRO A 17 3.12 17.87 -4.71
CA PRO A 17 2.56 19.20 -4.46
C PRO A 17 2.73 20.17 -5.64
N GLU A 18 3.75 19.95 -6.46
CA GLU A 18 4.12 20.80 -7.61
C GLU A 18 3.50 20.30 -8.93
N ALA A 19 2.64 19.28 -8.90
CA ALA A 19 2.02 18.72 -10.10
C ALA A 19 1.07 19.69 -10.83
N GLY A 20 0.52 20.69 -10.13
CA GLY A 20 -0.55 21.53 -10.65
C GLY A 20 -1.76 20.68 -11.07
N ASP A 21 -2.26 20.90 -12.29
CA ASP A 21 -3.40 20.16 -12.85
C ASP A 21 -3.03 18.82 -13.49
N ARG A 22 -1.75 18.42 -13.45
CA ARG A 22 -1.31 17.14 -14.02
C ARG A 22 -1.91 15.99 -13.24
N ARG A 23 -2.31 14.95 -13.97
CA ARG A 23 -2.75 13.71 -13.34
C ARG A 23 -1.55 12.99 -12.74
N LEU A 24 -1.73 12.38 -11.56
CA LEU A 24 -0.64 11.69 -10.86
C LEU A 24 -0.01 10.56 -11.67
N ASP A 25 -0.77 9.90 -12.55
CA ASP A 25 -0.27 8.85 -13.46
C ASP A 25 0.59 9.37 -14.62
N GLN A 26 0.68 10.69 -14.79
CA GLN A 26 1.55 11.36 -15.77
C GLN A 26 2.81 11.93 -15.12
N VAL A 27 2.92 11.87 -13.78
CA VAL A 27 4.06 12.36 -13.01
C VAL A 27 5.17 11.31 -13.05
N LEU A 28 6.39 11.71 -13.42
CA LEU A 28 7.54 10.81 -13.44
C LEU A 28 8.04 10.54 -12.02
N GLY A 29 8.70 9.39 -11.81
CA GLY A 29 9.17 8.99 -10.47
C GLY A 29 10.10 10.01 -9.79
N GLY A 30 10.83 10.82 -10.56
CA GLY A 30 11.69 11.89 -10.04
C GLY A 30 10.94 13.12 -9.51
N GLU A 31 9.63 13.22 -9.77
CA GLU A 31 8.79 14.36 -9.41
C GLU A 31 7.92 14.08 -8.17
N LEU A 32 7.88 12.84 -7.69
CA LEU A 32 7.15 12.47 -6.48
C LEU A 32 7.85 13.04 -5.24
N ALA A 33 7.07 13.54 -4.29
CA ALA A 33 7.56 13.97 -3.00
C ALA A 33 8.32 12.83 -2.30
N HIS A 34 9.52 13.13 -1.80
CA HIS A 34 10.41 12.12 -1.21
C HIS A 34 9.74 11.33 -0.07
N ASP A 35 9.03 12.00 0.83
CA ASP A 35 8.33 11.36 1.94
C ASP A 35 7.23 10.40 1.47
N PHE A 36 6.50 10.76 0.41
CA PHE A 36 5.50 9.90 -0.18
C PHE A 36 6.13 8.62 -0.75
N GLN A 37 7.29 8.74 -1.41
CA GLN A 37 8.01 7.57 -1.91
C GLN A 37 8.42 6.62 -0.78
N LEU A 38 8.96 7.16 0.33
CA LEU A 38 9.32 6.36 1.51
C LEU A 38 8.11 5.68 2.16
N GLN A 39 6.98 6.38 2.24
CA GLN A 39 5.72 5.83 2.76
C GLN A 39 5.19 4.69 1.87
N MET A 40 5.28 4.83 0.56
CA MET A 40 4.90 3.79 -0.41
C MET A 40 5.78 2.55 -0.30
N GLU A 41 7.09 2.70 -0.10
CA GLU A 41 7.98 1.55 0.12
C GLU A 41 7.67 0.81 1.44
N ARG A 42 7.30 1.54 2.50
CA ARG A 42 6.82 0.92 3.76
C ARG A 42 5.53 0.12 3.54
N LEU A 43 4.56 0.69 2.82
CA LEU A 43 3.32 -0.01 2.48
C LEU A 43 3.61 -1.25 1.64
N ARG A 44 4.44 -1.10 0.60
CA ARG A 44 4.84 -2.20 -0.30
C ARG A 44 5.46 -3.35 0.48
N GLY A 45 6.40 -3.06 1.38
CA GLY A 45 7.01 -4.07 2.24
C GLY A 45 5.98 -4.80 3.11
N HIS A 46 5.03 -4.08 3.69
CA HIS A 46 3.96 -4.69 4.47
C HIS A 46 3.06 -5.59 3.62
N VAL A 47 2.55 -5.08 2.49
CA VAL A 47 1.61 -5.80 1.61
C VAL A 47 2.24 -7.05 1.00
N LEU A 48 3.48 -6.95 0.53
CA LEU A 48 4.21 -8.11 -0.02
C LEU A 48 4.57 -9.15 1.04
N GLY A 49 4.61 -8.75 2.32
CA GLY A 49 4.79 -9.65 3.46
C GLY A 49 3.49 -10.30 3.97
N VAL A 50 2.31 -9.93 3.43
CA VAL A 50 1.03 -10.50 3.89
C VAL A 50 0.94 -11.97 3.51
N ARG A 51 0.54 -12.80 4.48
CA ARG A 51 0.38 -14.24 4.31
C ARG A 51 -0.71 -14.56 3.26
N PRO A 52 -0.57 -15.67 2.51
CA PRO A 52 -1.61 -16.14 1.60
C PRO A 52 -2.97 -16.28 2.28
N LYS A 53 -4.05 -16.03 1.52
CA LYS A 53 -5.43 -16.17 2.01
C LYS A 53 -5.67 -17.61 2.45
N ARG A 54 -6.21 -17.78 3.66
CA ARG A 54 -6.59 -19.08 4.22
C ARG A 54 -8.08 -19.14 4.55
N LEU A 55 -8.64 -20.34 4.42
CA LEU A 55 -9.99 -20.68 4.89
C LEU A 55 -9.96 -21.13 6.36
N GLN A 56 -11.14 -21.29 6.95
CA GLN A 56 -11.25 -22.00 8.23
C GLN A 56 -10.73 -23.43 8.06
N GLY A 57 -9.78 -23.86 8.90
CA GLY A 57 -9.07 -25.13 8.73
C GLY A 57 -7.72 -25.01 7.99
N ASP A 58 -7.19 -23.79 7.82
CA ASP A 58 -5.84 -23.49 7.35
C ASP A 58 -5.49 -23.86 5.89
N SER A 59 -6.45 -24.29 5.08
CA SER A 59 -6.26 -24.47 3.63
C SER A 59 -5.95 -23.14 2.94
N VAL A 60 -4.95 -23.14 2.05
CA VAL A 60 -4.55 -21.96 1.25
C VAL A 60 -5.43 -21.84 0.01
N VAL A 61 -5.95 -20.65 -0.27
CA VAL A 61 -6.73 -20.34 -1.49
C VAL A 61 -5.78 -20.15 -2.67
N ASN A 62 -6.03 -20.85 -3.78
CA ASN A 62 -5.10 -20.96 -4.92
C ASN A 62 -5.69 -20.52 -6.29
N GLY A 63 -6.91 -19.99 -6.34
CA GLY A 63 -7.47 -19.34 -7.53
C GLY A 63 -7.84 -20.25 -8.70
N GLN A 64 -7.93 -21.57 -8.47
CA GLN A 64 -8.48 -22.54 -9.42
C GLN A 64 -10.01 -22.57 -9.39
#